data_AF-A0A1J6IPE5-F1
#
_entry.id   AF-A0A1J6IPE5-F1
#
_cell.length_a   1.000
_cell.length_b   1.000
_cell.length_c   1.000
_cell.angle_alpha   90.00
_cell.angle_beta   90.00
_cell.angle_gamma   90.00
#
_symmetry.space_group_name_H-M   'P 1'
#
loop_
_entity.id
_entity.type
_entity.pdbx_description
1 polymer ?
#
loop_
_entity_poly.entity_id
_entity_poly.type
_entity_poly.pdbx_seq_one_letter_code
_entity_poly.pdbx_strand_id
1 'polypeptide(L)'
;MAAVTSVSFSAIAQSAERKSSVSPSRSVDTFRFRSNVSFDCFNVRSSNSSFSSKSSTSRFVVHCMSTDLPTVAETKMNFLKAYKRPIPTVYNTVLQELIVQQHLIKYKKSYRYDPVFALGFVTVYDQLMEGYPSEEDRDAIFKAYIEALNEDPVQYRHV
;
A
#
# COMPACT_ATOMS: atom_id res chain seq x y z
N MET A 1 31.28 -25.78 31.14
CA MET A 1 30.13 -26.70 31.09
C MET A 1 28.87 -25.91 30.78
N ALA A 2 28.46 -25.84 29.51
CA ALA A 2 27.08 -25.67 29.01
C ALA A 2 27.16 -25.62 27.48
N ALA A 3 26.47 -26.56 26.82
CA ALA A 3 26.64 -26.93 25.42
C ALA A 3 25.67 -26.17 24.49
N VAL A 4 26.14 -25.83 23.30
CA VAL A 4 25.36 -25.33 22.16
C VAL A 4 24.72 -26.51 21.43
N THR A 5 23.41 -26.49 21.22
CA THR A 5 22.70 -27.51 20.43
C THR A 5 22.30 -26.93 19.07
N SER A 6 23.16 -27.19 18.07
CA SER A 6 22.81 -27.11 16.65
C SER A 6 22.06 -28.37 16.25
N VAL A 7 20.96 -28.24 15.52
CA VAL A 7 20.30 -29.36 14.85
C VAL A 7 20.31 -29.14 13.34
N SER A 8 21.03 -30.02 12.66
CA SER A 8 21.10 -30.18 11.21
C SER A 8 20.56 -31.57 10.90
N PHE A 9 19.82 -31.75 9.81
CA PHE A 9 19.57 -33.08 9.26
C PHE A 9 19.69 -33.10 7.74
N SER A 10 20.36 -34.16 7.30
CA SER A 10 21.01 -34.34 6.01
C SER A 10 20.09 -34.95 4.95
N ALA A 11 20.40 -34.61 3.71
CA ALA A 11 19.89 -35.21 2.48
C ALA A 11 20.16 -36.72 2.42
N ILE A 12 19.27 -37.47 1.75
CA ILE A 12 19.49 -38.88 1.40
C ILE A 12 19.41 -39.06 -0.12
N ALA A 13 20.32 -39.90 -0.60
CA ALA A 13 20.84 -39.94 -1.95
C ALA A 13 20.17 -40.97 -2.87
N GLN A 14 20.57 -40.82 -4.14
CA GLN A 14 20.38 -41.58 -5.38
C GLN A 14 20.32 -43.13 -5.28
N SER A 15 19.61 -43.74 -6.23
CA SER A 15 19.88 -45.12 -6.70
C SER A 15 19.47 -45.33 -8.17
N ALA A 16 20.12 -46.29 -8.82
CA ALA A 16 20.45 -46.36 -10.25
C ALA A 16 19.75 -47.47 -11.07
N GLU A 17 19.89 -47.36 -12.40
CA GLU A 17 20.04 -48.45 -13.41
C GLU A 17 18.84 -49.34 -13.82
N ARG A 18 18.29 -49.11 -15.04
CA ARG A 18 18.27 -50.02 -16.23
C ARG A 18 17.14 -49.70 -17.26
N LYS A 19 17.30 -50.26 -18.45
CA LYS A 19 16.92 -49.80 -19.79
C LYS A 19 15.62 -50.46 -20.34
N SER A 20 15.02 -49.76 -21.32
CA SER A 20 14.08 -50.18 -22.40
C SER A 20 12.55 -50.08 -22.21
N SER A 21 11.98 -49.17 -23.01
CA SER A 21 10.70 -49.19 -23.77
C SER A 21 9.39 -49.60 -23.08
N VAL A 22 8.46 -48.64 -22.99
CA VAL A 22 7.13 -48.60 -23.64
C VAL A 22 6.35 -47.42 -23.04
N SER A 23 5.88 -46.49 -23.89
CA SER A 23 4.96 -45.40 -23.50
C SER A 23 3.60 -45.99 -23.08
N PRO A 24 2.86 -45.38 -22.14
CA PRO A 24 1.99 -44.28 -22.53
C PRO A 24 1.80 -43.19 -21.46
N SER A 25 1.41 -42.00 -21.94
CA SER A 25 0.52 -41.05 -21.26
C SER A 25 0.78 -40.73 -19.77
N ARG A 26 1.40 -39.57 -19.52
CA ARG A 26 0.90 -38.49 -18.63
C ARG A 26 1.95 -37.37 -18.59
N SER A 27 1.61 -36.27 -19.25
CA SER A 27 2.43 -35.07 -19.35
C SER A 27 2.42 -34.29 -18.04
N VAL A 28 3.60 -34.22 -17.43
CA VAL A 28 4.14 -33.20 -16.51
C VAL A 28 3.18 -32.15 -15.91
N ASP A 29 2.90 -32.31 -14.61
CA ASP A 29 2.53 -31.20 -13.73
C ASP A 29 3.72 -30.25 -13.60
N THR A 30 3.63 -29.14 -14.32
CA THR A 30 4.49 -27.97 -14.12
C THR A 30 3.83 -27.08 -13.08
N PHE A 31 4.55 -26.84 -11.99
CA PHE A 31 4.26 -25.83 -10.98
C PHE A 31 3.82 -24.52 -11.65
N ARG A 32 2.52 -24.22 -11.58
CA ARG A 32 1.99 -22.90 -11.89
C ARG A 32 1.36 -22.35 -10.62
N PHE A 33 2.11 -21.45 -10.00
CA PHE A 33 1.70 -20.55 -8.93
C PHE A 33 0.31 -19.99 -9.25
N ARG A 34 -0.70 -20.41 -8.49
CA ARG A 34 -2.11 -20.06 -8.70
C ARG A 34 -2.34 -18.64 -8.16
N SER A 35 -1.83 -17.64 -8.87
CA SER A 35 -2.23 -16.24 -8.68
C SER A 35 -3.68 -16.09 -9.11
N ASN A 36 -4.60 -16.24 -8.16
CA ASN A 36 -6.00 -15.88 -8.40
C ASN A 36 -6.17 -14.38 -8.15
N VAL A 37 -5.69 -13.58 -9.11
CA VAL A 37 -6.10 -12.17 -9.22
C VAL A 37 -7.10 -12.11 -10.36
N SER A 38 -8.38 -12.27 -10.02
CA SER A 38 -9.45 -12.00 -10.98
C SER A 38 -9.58 -10.48 -11.10
N PHE A 39 -8.87 -9.90 -12.06
CA PHE A 39 -9.26 -8.61 -12.61
C PHE A 39 -10.35 -8.91 -13.64
N ASP A 40 -11.60 -8.82 -13.24
CA ASP A 40 -12.70 -8.72 -14.20
C ASP A 40 -12.57 -7.37 -14.91
N CYS A 41 -11.91 -7.40 -16.07
CA CYS A 41 -11.97 -6.31 -17.02
C CYS A 41 -13.45 -6.04 -17.33
N PHE A 42 -13.91 -4.84 -17.00
CA PHE A 42 -15.19 -4.30 -17.46
C PHE A 42 -15.19 -4.25 -18.99
N ASN A 43 -15.61 -5.34 -19.62
CA ASN A 43 -15.97 -5.37 -21.02
C ASN A 43 -17.37 -4.77 -21.16
N VAL A 44 -17.46 -3.45 -21.37
CA VAL A 44 -18.65 -2.85 -21.95
C VAL A 44 -18.70 -3.26 -23.41
N ARG A 45 -19.42 -4.35 -23.68
CA ARG A 45 -19.83 -4.71 -25.03
C ARG A 45 -21.09 -3.91 -25.35
N SER A 46 -20.94 -2.80 -26.08
CA SER A 46 -22.06 -2.13 -26.73
C SER A 46 -22.67 -3.10 -27.75
N SER A 47 -23.82 -3.67 -27.42
CA SER A 47 -24.70 -4.32 -28.39
C SER A 47 -25.88 -3.40 -28.63
N ASN A 48 -25.97 -2.92 -29.87
CA ASN A 48 -27.10 -2.17 -30.36
C ASN A 48 -28.27 -3.17 -30.52
N SER A 49 -29.20 -3.20 -29.58
CA SER A 49 -30.48 -3.87 -29.75
C SER A 49 -31.61 -2.91 -29.43
N SER A 50 -32.26 -2.48 -30.51
CA SER A 50 -33.59 -1.88 -30.47
C SER A 50 -34.59 -2.90 -29.94
N PHE A 51 -34.90 -2.84 -28.64
CA PHE A 51 -36.10 -3.44 -28.09
C PHE A 51 -36.71 -2.53 -27.04
N SER A 52 -37.91 -2.07 -27.34
CA SER A 52 -38.79 -1.30 -26.47
C SER A 52 -39.30 -2.19 -25.34
N SER A 53 -38.86 -1.93 -24.11
CA SER A 53 -39.54 -2.40 -22.91
C SER A 53 -39.52 -1.32 -21.82
N LYS A 54 -40.67 -0.70 -21.61
CA LYS A 54 -40.98 0.09 -20.42
C LYS A 54 -41.44 -0.87 -19.32
N SER A 55 -40.64 -1.09 -18.29
CA SER A 55 -41.11 -1.19 -16.88
C SER A 55 -39.91 -1.33 -15.94
N SER A 56 -39.87 -0.46 -14.94
CA SER A 56 -38.75 -0.15 -14.05
C SER A 56 -38.13 -1.37 -13.34
N THR A 57 -36.97 -1.82 -13.80
CA THR A 57 -36.00 -2.46 -12.92
C THR A 57 -35.42 -1.38 -12.01
N SER A 58 -35.91 -1.35 -10.76
CA SER A 58 -35.34 -0.55 -9.68
C SER A 58 -33.87 -0.93 -9.54
N ARG A 59 -32.98 -0.14 -10.16
CA ARG A 59 -31.55 -0.25 -9.93
C ARG A 59 -31.35 0.21 -8.50
N PHE A 60 -31.18 -0.73 -7.58
CA PHE A 60 -30.70 -0.43 -6.24
C PHE A 60 -29.31 0.17 -6.36
N VAL A 61 -29.25 1.50 -6.43
CA VAL A 61 -28.00 2.24 -6.30
C VAL A 61 -27.71 2.27 -4.81
N VAL A 62 -26.82 1.39 -4.35
CA VAL A 62 -26.28 1.48 -2.99
C VAL A 62 -25.45 2.75 -2.94
N HIS A 63 -26.05 3.82 -2.41
CA HIS A 63 -25.34 5.05 -2.15
C HIS A 63 -24.55 4.86 -0.87
N CYS A 64 -23.23 4.67 -1.01
CA CYS A 64 -22.33 4.70 0.13
C CYS A 64 -22.41 6.10 0.74
N MET A 65 -22.96 6.20 1.95
CA MET A 65 -22.94 7.45 2.72
C MET A 65 -21.48 7.75 3.05
N SER A 66 -20.87 8.68 2.32
CA SER A 66 -19.55 9.20 2.65
C SER A 66 -19.74 10.10 3.86
N THR A 67 -19.21 9.70 5.02
CA THR A 67 -19.03 10.63 6.14
C THR A 67 -18.15 11.77 5.67
N ASP A 68 -18.45 13.02 6.04
CA ASP A 68 -17.72 14.23 5.61
C ASP A 68 -16.23 14.28 6.02
N LEU A 69 -15.72 13.23 6.66
CA LEU A 69 -14.32 13.10 7.05
C LEU A 69 -13.52 12.41 5.94
N PRO A 70 -12.34 12.93 5.59
CA PRO A 70 -11.51 12.31 4.57
C PRO A 70 -11.06 10.93 5.01
N THR A 71 -10.88 10.03 4.05
CA THR A 71 -10.39 8.67 4.30
C THR A 71 -8.86 8.63 4.28
N VAL A 72 -8.26 7.59 4.88
CA VAL A 72 -6.81 7.35 4.79
C VAL A 72 -6.35 7.28 3.33
N ALA A 73 -7.14 6.65 2.46
CA ALA A 73 -6.83 6.54 1.03
C ALA A 73 -6.80 7.93 0.35
N GLU A 74 -7.71 8.82 0.74
CA GLU A 74 -7.76 10.19 0.25
C GLU A 74 -6.54 11.00 0.70
N THR A 75 -6.15 10.91 1.98
CA THR A 75 -4.91 11.55 2.47
C THR A 75 -3.68 11.06 1.73
N LYS A 76 -3.55 9.74 1.50
CA LYS A 76 -2.44 9.18 0.71
C LYS A 76 -2.45 9.69 -0.73
N MET A 77 -3.62 9.76 -1.35
CA MET A 77 -3.77 10.32 -2.70
C MET A 77 -3.40 11.80 -2.73
N ASN A 78 -3.78 12.58 -1.71
CA ASN A 78 -3.41 14.00 -1.62
C ASN A 78 -1.90 14.19 -1.49
N PHE A 79 -1.21 13.35 -0.72
CA PHE A 79 0.24 13.35 -0.65
C PHE A 79 0.89 13.10 -2.02
N LEU A 80 0.44 12.08 -2.75
CA LEU A 80 0.95 11.77 -4.10
C LEU A 80 0.60 12.85 -5.14
N LYS A 81 -0.49 13.59 -4.94
CA LYS A 81 -0.86 14.75 -5.78
C LYS A 81 0.04 15.96 -5.50
N ALA A 82 0.34 16.20 -4.22
CA ALA A 82 1.20 17.30 -3.77
C ALA A 82 2.67 17.06 -4.16
N TYR A 83 3.18 15.84 -4.00
CA TYR A 83 4.55 15.48 -4.36
C TYR A 83 4.59 14.50 -5.53
N LYS A 84 4.88 15.02 -6.74
CA LYS A 84 4.87 14.24 -8.00
C LYS A 84 6.19 13.56 -8.35
N ARG A 85 7.26 13.80 -7.58
CA ARG A 85 8.58 13.24 -7.84
C ARG A 85 8.69 11.83 -7.24
N PRO A 86 9.45 10.91 -7.85
CA PRO A 86 9.63 9.58 -7.29
C PRO A 86 10.44 9.65 -5.98
N ILE A 87 9.91 9.04 -4.92
CA ILE A 87 10.60 8.91 -3.63
C ILE A 87 11.28 7.53 -3.59
N PRO A 88 12.54 7.42 -3.17
CA PRO A 88 13.18 6.12 -2.97
C PRO A 88 12.36 5.23 -2.02
N THR A 89 12.25 3.95 -2.36
CA THR A 89 11.33 3.01 -1.67
C THR A 89 11.55 2.95 -0.16
N VAL A 90 12.81 3.03 0.29
CA VAL A 90 13.20 2.98 1.71
C VAL A 90 12.48 4.07 2.54
N TYR A 91 12.37 5.29 1.99
CA TYR A 91 11.67 6.38 2.67
C TYR A 91 10.16 6.33 2.43
N ASN A 92 9.73 5.97 1.21
CA ASN A 92 8.31 5.96 0.85
C ASN A 92 7.49 4.98 1.71
N THR A 93 8.02 3.80 2.03
CA THR A 93 7.29 2.85 2.89
C THR A 93 7.01 3.44 4.27
N VAL A 94 8.01 4.04 4.90
CA VAL A 94 7.86 4.62 6.24
C VAL A 94 6.99 5.88 6.21
N LEU A 95 7.14 6.74 5.21
CA LEU A 95 6.27 7.90 5.03
C LEU A 95 4.80 7.51 4.90
N GLN A 96 4.48 6.50 4.10
CA GLN A 96 3.11 6.05 3.90
C GLN A 96 2.51 5.47 5.18
N GLU A 97 3.31 4.79 6.01
CA GLU A 97 2.89 4.32 7.33
C GLU A 97 2.66 5.49 8.30
N LEU A 98 3.57 6.47 8.33
CA LEU A 98 3.43 7.68 9.12
C LEU A 98 2.16 8.46 8.74
N ILE A 99 1.85 8.60 7.44
CA ILE A 99 0.62 9.26 6.98
C ILE A 99 -0.61 8.56 7.55
N VAL A 100 -0.65 7.22 7.53
CA VAL A 100 -1.77 6.45 8.07
C VAL A 100 -1.92 6.71 9.56
N GLN A 101 -0.82 6.61 10.31
CA GLN A 101 -0.83 6.79 11.75
C GLN A 101 -1.30 8.19 12.14
N GLN A 102 -0.75 9.23 11.50
CA GLN A 102 -1.14 10.60 11.80
C GLN A 102 -2.56 10.93 11.36
N HIS A 103 -3.04 10.36 10.25
CA HIS A 103 -4.44 10.46 9.86
C HIS A 103 -5.37 9.93 10.96
N LEU A 104 -5.07 8.73 11.51
CA LEU A 104 -5.88 8.15 12.59
C LEU A 104 -5.84 9.00 13.86
N ILE A 105 -4.70 9.62 14.18
CA ILE A 105 -4.57 10.53 15.32
C ILE A 105 -5.39 11.80 15.07
N LYS A 106 -5.26 12.44 13.91
CA LYS A 106 -5.91 13.70 13.56
C LYS A 106 -7.43 13.61 13.53
N TYR A 107 -7.97 12.57 12.88
CA TYR A 107 -9.43 12.42 12.73
C TYR A 107 -10.09 11.70 13.91
N LYS A 108 -9.34 11.45 14.99
CA LYS A 108 -9.91 10.99 16.26
C LYS A 108 -10.78 12.11 16.85
N LYS A 109 -11.98 11.76 17.32
CA LYS A 109 -12.97 12.71 17.89
C LYS A 109 -12.42 13.62 19.01
N SER A 110 -11.40 13.17 19.74
CA SER A 110 -10.77 13.90 20.85
C SER A 110 -9.46 14.61 20.46
N TYR A 111 -9.11 14.67 19.18
CA TYR A 111 -7.87 15.27 18.73
C TYR A 111 -7.91 16.79 18.92
N ARG A 112 -6.81 17.33 19.45
CA ARG A 112 -6.49 18.74 19.46
C ARG A 112 -5.01 18.86 19.10
N TYR A 113 -4.67 19.92 18.39
CA TYR A 113 -3.27 20.23 18.11
C TYR A 113 -2.49 20.35 19.44
N ASP A 114 -1.34 19.70 19.49
CA ASP A 114 -0.42 19.72 20.62
C ASP A 114 0.98 20.10 20.11
N PRO A 115 1.58 21.22 20.58
CA PRO A 115 2.91 21.64 20.16
C PRO A 115 3.99 20.59 20.49
N VAL A 116 3.85 19.83 21.58
CA VAL A 116 4.81 18.77 21.92
C VAL A 116 4.76 17.63 20.90
N PHE A 117 3.55 17.29 20.43
CA PHE A 117 3.38 16.33 19.34
C PHE A 117 4.00 16.85 18.04
N ALA A 118 3.78 18.12 17.69
CA ALA A 118 4.35 18.71 16.48
C ALA A 118 5.90 18.69 16.51
N LEU A 119 6.51 19.08 17.62
CA LEU A 119 7.96 19.00 17.81
C LEU A 119 8.48 17.55 17.73
N GLY A 120 7.79 16.61 18.37
CA GLY A 120 8.10 15.18 18.30
C GLY A 120 7.99 14.64 16.87
N PHE A 121 6.99 15.06 16.12
CA PHE A 121 6.82 14.69 14.72
C PHE A 121 7.97 15.23 13.85
N VAL A 122 8.31 16.51 13.99
CA VAL A 122 9.39 17.13 13.20
C VAL A 122 10.74 16.48 13.47
N THR A 123 11.05 16.18 14.73
CA THR A 123 12.31 15.50 15.10
C THR A 123 12.40 14.09 14.53
N VAL A 124 11.32 13.30 14.59
CA VAL A 124 11.27 11.97 13.97
C VAL A 124 11.36 12.06 12.45
N TYR A 125 10.67 13.04 11.83
CA TYR A 125 10.74 13.26 10.39
C TYR A 125 12.17 13.60 9.94
N ASP A 126 12.85 14.50 10.65
CA ASP A 126 14.20 14.94 10.31
C ASP A 126 15.20 13.78 10.39
N GLN A 127 15.07 12.92 11.41
CA GLN A 127 15.86 11.68 11.56
C GLN A 127 15.53 10.65 10.47
N LEU A 128 14.24 10.47 10.16
CA LEU A 128 13.81 9.56 9.11
C LEU A 128 14.36 9.95 7.74
N MET A 129 14.46 11.26 7.49
CA MET A 129 14.96 11.84 6.24
C MET A 129 16.47 12.08 6.23
N GLU A 130 17.19 11.64 7.27
CA GLU A 130 18.64 11.78 7.32
C GLU A 130 19.28 11.01 6.15
N GLY A 131 20.21 11.67 5.45
CA GLY A 131 20.88 11.11 4.28
C GLY A 131 20.06 11.07 2.99
N TYR A 132 18.86 11.69 2.95
CA TYR A 132 18.13 11.87 1.70
C TYR A 132 18.95 12.73 0.72
N PRO A 133 19.03 12.39 -0.58
CA PRO A 133 20.01 12.98 -1.50
C PRO A 133 19.83 14.48 -1.80
N SER A 134 18.65 15.05 -1.55
CA SER A 134 18.33 16.46 -1.81
C SER A 134 17.59 17.07 -0.63
N GLU A 135 18.16 18.10 -0.01
CA GLU A 135 17.54 18.84 1.10
C GLU A 135 16.27 19.57 0.66
N GLU A 136 16.26 20.10 -0.56
CA GLU A 136 15.09 20.77 -1.15
C GLU A 136 13.91 19.80 -1.29
N ASP A 137 14.19 18.54 -1.60
CA ASP A 137 13.18 17.50 -1.73
C ASP A 137 12.67 17.06 -0.36
N ARG A 138 13.54 17.00 0.66
CA ARG A 138 13.13 16.72 2.04
C ARG A 138 12.11 17.76 2.53
N ASP A 139 12.37 19.04 2.29
CA ASP A 139 11.45 20.10 2.66
C ASP A 139 10.16 20.09 1.84
N ALA A 140 10.25 19.77 0.55
CA ALA A 140 9.08 19.63 -0.31
C ALA A 140 8.20 18.44 0.10
N ILE A 141 8.80 17.31 0.48
CA ILE A 141 8.09 16.13 1.01
C ILE A 141 7.43 16.48 2.34
N PHE A 142 8.12 17.22 3.23
CA PHE A 142 7.57 17.63 4.52
C PHE A 142 6.32 18.50 4.32
N LYS A 143 6.40 19.51 3.46
CA LYS A 143 5.27 20.38 3.12
C LYS A 143 4.11 19.57 2.54
N ALA A 144 4.38 18.72 1.55
CA ALA A 144 3.38 17.86 0.94
C ALA A 144 2.72 16.89 1.95
N TYR A 145 3.49 16.38 2.91
CA TYR A 145 3.00 15.50 3.97
C TYR A 145 2.01 16.23 4.89
N ILE A 146 2.38 17.41 5.39
CA ILE A 146 1.56 18.19 6.32
C ILE A 146 0.31 18.73 5.61
N GLU A 147 0.46 19.22 4.38
CA GLU A 147 -0.66 19.69 3.56
C GLU A 147 -1.64 18.56 3.21
N ALA A 148 -1.15 17.33 2.94
CA ALA A 148 -2.03 16.19 2.68
C ALA A 148 -2.93 15.84 3.86
N LEU A 149 -2.49 16.16 5.08
CA LEU A 149 -3.25 16.01 6.31
C LEU A 149 -4.15 17.23 6.61
N ASN A 150 -4.20 18.26 5.76
CA ASN A 150 -4.89 19.53 6.01
C ASN A 150 -4.38 20.25 7.28
N GLU A 151 -3.07 20.23 7.50
CA GLU A 151 -2.38 20.96 8.56
C GLU A 151 -1.47 22.05 7.94
N ASP A 152 -0.95 22.96 8.76
CA ASP A 152 -0.01 23.99 8.31
C ASP A 152 1.46 23.57 8.56
N PRO A 153 2.30 23.40 7.52
CA PRO A 153 3.72 23.05 7.68
C PRO A 153 4.52 24.13 8.42
N VAL A 154 4.10 25.40 8.33
CA VAL A 154 4.79 26.51 8.99
C VAL A 154 4.56 26.45 10.50
N GLN A 155 3.33 26.11 10.92
CA GLN A 155 3.00 25.89 12.32
C GLN A 155 3.80 24.73 12.95
N TYR A 156 4.06 23.65 12.20
CA TYR A 156 4.85 22.52 12.71
C TYR A 156 6.35 22.83 12.86
N ARG A 157 6.90 23.81 12.12
CA ARG A 157 8.32 24.20 12.20
C ARG A 157 8.58 25.40 13.15
N HIS A 158 7.53 26.10 13.58
CA HIS A 158 7.63 27.26 14.48
C HIS A 158 7.50 26.90 15.97
N VAL A 159 7.49 25.61 16.32
CA VAL A 159 7.38 25.12 17.71
C VAL A 159 8.70 25.15 18.46
#